data_AF-A0A501WZC9-F1
#
_entry.id   AF-A0A501WZC9-F1
#
_cell.length_a   1.000
_cell.length_b   1.000
_cell.length_c   1.000
_cell.angle_alpha   90.00
_cell.angle_beta   90.00
_cell.angle_gamma   90.00
#
_symmetry.space_group_name_H-M   'P 1'
#
loop_
_entity.id
_entity.type
_entity.pdbx_description
1 polymer ?
#
loop_
_entity_poly.entity_id
_entity_poly.type
_entity_poly.pdbx_seq_one_letter_code
_entity_poly.pdbx_strand_id
1 'polypeptide(L)'
;MVSRILLALIVPFIGALIGCSTVKPLSDDRALGGHLVKDIVIVVAAPYSFQPGLVMNTLPAGIYTPVFEDDNGVYFQSPSKLIIGDVLGPTLNDGGIFFKGGDISDVYEYVIVMNRQTTLKLPADFKFEIRIKK
;
A
#
# COMPACT_ATOMS: atom_id res chain seq x y z
N MET A 1 4.45 -22.60 60.11
CA MET A 1 5.66 -21.93 59.58
C MET A 1 5.21 -21.13 58.36
N VAL A 2 5.12 -19.81 58.50
CA VAL A 2 4.59 -18.90 57.47
C VAL A 2 5.74 -18.57 56.51
N SER A 3 5.60 -18.88 55.22
CA SER A 3 6.52 -18.40 54.18
C SER A 3 5.75 -17.50 53.23
N ARG A 4 6.14 -16.22 53.22
CA ARG A 4 5.74 -15.19 52.27
C ARG A 4 6.80 -15.14 51.17
N ILE A 5 6.41 -15.31 49.90
CA ILE A 5 7.07 -14.81 48.66
C ILE A 5 5.92 -14.80 47.61
N LEU A 6 5.27 -13.67 47.33
CA LEU A 6 5.63 -12.64 46.34
C LEU A 6 5.82 -13.20 44.91
N LEU A 7 4.77 -13.17 44.07
CA LEU A 7 4.81 -12.61 42.71
C LEU A 7 3.41 -12.60 42.10
N ALA A 8 2.82 -11.40 42.03
CA ALA A 8 1.71 -11.14 41.13
C ALA A 8 2.28 -11.09 39.70
N LEU A 9 2.05 -12.11 38.88
CA LEU A 9 2.32 -12.04 37.45
C LEU A 9 0.99 -11.86 36.71
N ILE A 10 0.51 -10.61 36.74
CA ILE A 10 -0.51 -10.11 35.82
C ILE A 10 0.23 -9.80 34.52
N VAL A 11 0.08 -10.65 33.51
CA VAL A 11 0.27 -10.24 32.11
C VAL A 11 -0.95 -10.74 31.35
N PRO A 12 -2.03 -9.94 31.23
CA PRO A 12 -3.07 -10.27 30.27
C PRO A 12 -2.44 -10.20 28.88
N PHE A 13 -2.51 -11.33 28.19
CA PHE A 13 -2.24 -11.48 26.77
C PHE A 13 -2.93 -10.35 26.01
N ILE A 14 -2.16 -9.32 25.65
CA ILE A 14 -2.63 -8.14 24.93
C ILE A 14 -3.26 -8.66 23.64
N GLY A 15 -4.56 -8.45 23.53
CA GLY A 15 -5.37 -8.90 22.41
C GLY A 15 -4.72 -8.48 21.11
N ALA A 16 -4.49 -9.46 20.23
CA ALA A 16 -4.24 -9.20 18.83
C ALA A 16 -5.44 -8.40 18.32
N LEU A 17 -5.27 -7.08 18.20
CA LEU A 17 -6.18 -6.22 17.46
C LEU A 17 -6.14 -6.71 16.02
N ILE A 18 -7.11 -7.55 15.67
CA ILE A 18 -7.47 -7.83 14.28
C ILE A 18 -7.97 -6.48 13.76
N GLY A 19 -7.05 -5.69 13.22
CA GLY A 19 -7.36 -4.40 12.64
C GLY A 19 -8.17 -4.63 11.37
N CYS A 20 -9.49 -4.64 11.50
CA CYS A 20 -10.39 -4.51 10.36
C CYS A 20 -10.19 -3.10 9.79
N SER A 21 -9.31 -2.96 8.80
CA SER A 21 -9.22 -1.72 8.04
C SER A 21 -10.44 -1.64 7.12
N THR A 22 -11.22 -0.57 7.27
CA THR A 22 -12.40 -0.33 6.43
C THR A 22 -12.00 0.56 5.27
N VAL A 23 -12.25 0.09 4.05
CA VAL A 23 -12.08 0.90 2.83
C VAL A 23 -13.16 1.98 2.81
N LYS A 24 -12.76 3.21 2.52
CA LYS A 24 -13.62 4.40 2.49
C LYS A 24 -13.42 5.16 1.16
N PRO A 25 -14.45 5.88 0.69
CA PRO A 25 -14.25 6.90 -0.34
C PRO A 25 -13.19 7.92 0.10
N LEU A 26 -12.54 8.57 -0.86
CA LEU A 26 -11.57 9.63 -0.57
C LEU A 26 -12.21 10.76 0.23
N SER A 27 -11.61 11.12 1.36
CA SER A 27 -12.07 12.26 2.15
C SER A 27 -11.62 13.58 1.52
N ASP A 28 -12.40 14.64 1.73
CA ASP A 28 -12.12 15.97 1.20
C ASP A 28 -10.90 16.66 1.81
N ASP A 29 -10.47 16.21 2.99
CA ASP A 29 -9.37 16.72 3.79
C ASP A 29 -8.13 15.80 3.78
N ARG A 30 -8.21 14.64 3.12
CA ARG A 30 -7.09 13.70 3.06
C ARG A 30 -5.94 14.33 2.28
N ALA A 31 -4.78 14.45 2.92
CA ALA A 31 -3.57 14.99 2.31
C ALA A 31 -2.49 13.92 2.08
N LEU A 32 -1.71 14.10 1.02
CA LEU A 32 -0.49 13.35 0.70
C LEU A 32 0.55 14.33 0.17
N GLY A 33 1.73 14.37 0.80
CA GLY A 33 2.81 15.28 0.36
C GLY A 33 2.43 16.76 0.36
N GLY A 34 1.55 17.19 1.27
CA GLY A 34 1.08 18.57 1.37
C GLY A 34 -0.05 18.96 0.41
N HIS A 35 -0.56 18.04 -0.39
CA HIS A 35 -1.66 18.26 -1.32
C HIS A 35 -2.88 17.42 -0.95
N LEU A 36 -4.08 17.94 -1.23
CA LEU A 36 -5.30 17.13 -1.11
C LEU A 36 -5.26 16.00 -2.14
N VAL A 37 -5.52 14.78 -1.68
CA VAL A 37 -5.40 13.55 -2.49
C VAL A 37 -6.31 13.61 -3.70
N LYS A 38 -7.53 14.12 -3.54
CA LYS A 38 -8.49 14.26 -4.64
C LYS A 38 -7.98 15.14 -5.80
N ASP A 39 -7.09 16.09 -5.50
CA ASP A 39 -6.56 17.06 -6.45
C ASP A 39 -5.24 16.61 -7.09
N ILE A 40 -4.72 15.43 -6.76
CA ILE A 40 -3.46 14.94 -7.30
C ILE A 40 -3.59 13.61 -8.05
N VAL A 41 -2.60 13.35 -8.89
CA VAL A 41 -2.31 12.05 -9.50
C VAL A 41 -0.84 11.73 -9.33
N ILE A 42 -0.51 10.44 -9.41
CA ILE A 42 0.87 9.98 -9.40
C ILE A 42 1.26 9.62 -10.83
N VAL A 43 2.39 10.15 -11.29
CA VAL A 43 2.89 9.92 -12.64
C VAL A 43 4.12 9.02 -12.56
N VAL A 44 4.05 7.88 -13.22
CA VAL A 44 5.17 6.96 -13.39
C VAL A 44 5.66 7.11 -14.83
N ALA A 45 6.88 7.64 -15.00
CA ALA A 45 7.39 8.06 -16.31
C ALA A 45 7.69 6.90 -17.26
N ALA A 46 8.14 5.76 -16.74
CA ALA A 46 8.47 4.55 -17.48
C ALA A 46 8.05 3.31 -16.69
N PRO A 47 7.77 2.17 -17.34
CA PRO A 47 7.44 0.94 -16.62
C PRO A 47 8.56 0.61 -15.63
N TYR A 48 8.17 0.21 -14.42
CA TYR A 48 9.10 -0.10 -13.35
C TYR A 48 8.94 -1.55 -12.95
N SER A 49 10.02 -2.32 -13.13
CA SER A 49 10.07 -3.73 -12.77
C SER A 49 10.98 -3.93 -11.57
N PHE A 50 10.54 -4.77 -10.63
CA PHE A 50 11.32 -5.15 -9.46
C PHE A 50 11.01 -6.60 -9.09
N GLN A 51 11.95 -7.26 -8.42
CA GLN A 51 11.87 -8.71 -8.17
C GLN A 51 11.83 -9.02 -6.67
N PRO A 52 10.64 -9.07 -6.04
CA PRO A 52 10.49 -9.60 -4.69
C PRO A 52 10.67 -11.12 -4.67
N GLY A 53 11.90 -11.57 -4.37
CA GLY A 53 12.21 -13.00 -4.30
C GLY A 53 12.24 -13.66 -5.68
N LEU A 54 11.33 -14.62 -5.92
CA LEU A 54 11.24 -15.37 -7.18
C LEU A 54 10.16 -14.85 -8.13
N VAL A 55 9.49 -13.75 -7.78
CA VAL A 55 8.42 -13.15 -8.58
C VAL A 55 8.93 -11.82 -9.14
N MET A 56 8.62 -11.54 -10.41
CA MET A 56 8.88 -10.26 -11.06
C MET A 56 7.59 -9.44 -11.09
N ASN A 57 7.61 -8.25 -10.52
CA ASN A 57 6.47 -7.34 -10.50
C ASN A 57 6.77 -6.16 -11.41
N THR A 58 5.83 -5.78 -12.25
CA THR A 58 5.96 -4.62 -13.16
C THR A 58 4.77 -3.69 -13.04
N LEU A 59 5.06 -2.48 -12.61
CA LEU A 59 4.19 -1.31 -12.64
C LEU A 59 4.26 -0.67 -14.04
N PRO A 60 3.13 -0.47 -14.74
CA PRO A 60 3.12 0.22 -16.02
C PRO A 60 3.42 1.72 -15.86
N ALA A 61 3.94 2.34 -16.92
CA ALA A 61 4.00 3.80 -16.99
C ALA A 61 2.59 4.40 -17.08
N GLY A 62 2.45 5.64 -16.60
CA GLY A 62 1.27 6.46 -16.84
C GLY A 62 0.76 7.15 -15.59
N ILE A 63 -0.52 7.52 -15.64
CA ILE A 63 -1.19 8.33 -14.61
C ILE A 63 -1.98 7.41 -13.71
N TYR A 64 -1.56 7.36 -12.45
CA TYR A 64 -2.22 6.63 -11.38
C TYR A 64 -3.19 7.57 -10.67
N THR A 65 -4.47 7.18 -10.61
CA THR A 65 -5.55 8.04 -10.13
C THR A 65 -5.98 7.60 -8.73
N PRO A 66 -6.17 8.52 -7.77
CA PRO A 66 -6.63 8.16 -6.43
C PRO A 66 -8.04 7.59 -6.51
N VAL A 67 -8.32 6.52 -5.78
CA VAL A 67 -9.61 5.80 -5.86
C VAL A 67 -10.29 5.62 -4.51
N PHE A 68 -9.54 5.26 -3.47
CA PHE A 68 -10.06 5.05 -2.13
C PHE A 68 -8.96 5.23 -1.09
N GLU A 69 -9.37 5.30 0.18
CA GLU A 69 -8.48 5.36 1.32
C GLU A 69 -8.92 4.36 2.38
N ASP A 70 -8.02 4.10 3.31
CA ASP A 70 -8.33 3.39 4.54
C ASP A 70 -7.60 4.07 5.70
N ASP A 71 -7.74 3.51 6.90
CA ASP A 71 -7.08 4.06 8.09
C ASP A 71 -5.54 4.01 7.98
N ASN A 72 -5.00 3.21 7.05
CA ASN A 72 -3.56 3.01 6.87
C ASN A 72 -2.96 3.89 5.78
N GLY A 73 -3.74 4.40 4.82
CA GLY A 73 -3.16 5.10 3.68
C GLY A 73 -4.13 5.44 2.57
N VAL A 74 -3.59 5.65 1.38
CA VAL A 74 -4.34 6.07 0.19
C VAL A 74 -3.93 5.26 -1.02
N TYR A 75 -4.90 4.92 -1.86
CA TYR A 75 -4.72 4.02 -2.98
C TYR A 75 -4.88 4.75 -4.29
N PHE A 76 -3.90 4.56 -5.17
CA PHE A 76 -3.87 5.10 -6.52
C PHE A 76 -3.90 3.94 -7.52
N GLN A 77 -4.97 3.87 -8.30
CA GLN A 77 -5.20 2.83 -9.29
C GLN A 77 -4.27 3.00 -10.47
N SER A 78 -3.66 1.89 -10.89
CA SER A 78 -2.81 1.82 -12.08
C SER A 78 -3.57 2.12 -13.37
N PRO A 79 -2.95 2.80 -14.36
CA PRO A 79 -3.58 3.10 -15.65
C PRO A 79 -3.87 1.84 -16.48
N SER A 80 -3.15 0.75 -16.22
CA SER A 80 -3.38 -0.57 -16.80
C SER A 80 -3.07 -1.67 -15.79
N LYS A 81 -3.30 -2.94 -16.16
CA LYS A 81 -2.99 -4.08 -15.29
C LYS A 81 -1.50 -4.10 -14.91
N LEU A 82 -1.22 -4.50 -13.67
CA LEU A 82 0.12 -4.86 -13.21
C LEU A 82 0.50 -6.20 -13.82
N ILE A 83 1.78 -6.40 -14.13
CA ILE A 83 2.30 -7.67 -14.64
C ILE A 83 3.07 -8.35 -13.51
N ILE A 84 2.59 -9.52 -13.08
CA ILE A 84 3.23 -10.34 -12.06
C ILE A 84 3.69 -11.63 -12.72
N GLY A 85 5.00 -11.79 -12.91
CA GLY A 85 5.62 -12.95 -13.52
C GLY A 85 6.19 -13.90 -12.48
N ASP A 86 5.78 -15.16 -12.56
CA ASP A 86 6.37 -16.26 -11.79
C ASP A 86 6.82 -17.42 -12.71
N VAL A 87 7.12 -18.57 -12.11
CA VAL A 87 7.55 -19.78 -12.83
C VAL A 87 6.49 -20.37 -13.77
N LEU A 88 5.21 -20.04 -13.58
CA LEU A 88 4.09 -20.47 -14.42
C LEU A 88 3.78 -19.47 -15.53
N GLY A 89 4.30 -18.24 -15.44
CA GLY A 89 4.21 -17.20 -16.45
C GLY A 89 3.67 -15.87 -15.92
N PRO A 90 3.51 -14.87 -16.79
CA PRO A 90 2.97 -13.57 -16.41
C PRO A 90 1.45 -13.62 -16.21
N THR A 91 0.99 -12.98 -15.14
CA THR A 91 -0.43 -12.72 -14.86
C THR A 91 -0.70 -11.22 -14.88
N LEU A 92 -1.91 -10.85 -15.30
CA LEU A 92 -2.39 -9.48 -15.34
C LEU A 92 -3.32 -9.23 -14.17
N ASN A 93 -2.95 -8.32 -13.27
CA ASN A 93 -3.66 -8.10 -12.02
C ASN A 93 -4.12 -6.65 -11.89
N ASP A 94 -5.25 -6.46 -11.20
CA ASP A 94 -5.66 -5.14 -10.74
C ASP A 94 -4.77 -4.69 -9.58
N GLY A 95 -4.54 -3.39 -9.49
CA GLY A 95 -3.70 -2.84 -8.44
C GLY A 95 -3.20 -1.45 -8.77
N GLY A 96 -2.17 -1.04 -8.04
CA GLY A 96 -1.49 0.21 -8.25
C GLY A 96 -0.55 0.54 -7.12
N ILE A 97 -0.53 1.82 -6.73
CA ILE A 97 0.38 2.35 -5.73
C ILE A 97 -0.41 2.69 -4.46
N PHE A 98 0.11 2.27 -3.32
CA PHE A 98 -0.41 2.55 -2.00
C PHE A 98 0.60 3.40 -1.22
N PHE A 99 0.16 4.55 -0.71
CA PHE A 99 0.96 5.39 0.18
C PHE A 99 0.48 5.20 1.60
N LYS A 100 1.36 4.68 2.45
CA LYS A 100 1.05 4.40 3.85
C LYS A 100 1.24 5.66 4.70
N GLY A 101 0.34 5.87 5.65
CA GLY A 101 0.42 6.97 6.63
C GLY A 101 0.28 8.37 6.05
N GLY A 102 -0.08 8.52 4.77
CA GLY A 102 -0.09 9.83 4.09
C GLY A 102 1.29 10.41 3.85
N ASP A 103 2.35 9.60 3.98
CA ASP A 103 3.73 9.99 3.70
C ASP A 103 4.13 9.51 2.29
N ILE A 104 4.82 10.38 1.54
CA ILE A 104 5.38 10.08 0.22
C ILE A 104 6.61 9.17 0.31
N SER A 105 7.17 8.97 1.50
CA SER A 105 8.34 8.13 1.74
C SER A 105 8.00 6.63 1.91
N ASP A 106 6.76 6.30 2.27
CA ASP A 106 6.32 4.93 2.53
C ASP A 106 5.38 4.40 1.45
N VAL A 107 5.99 4.04 0.32
CA VAL A 107 5.30 3.68 -0.93
C VAL A 107 5.33 2.18 -1.16
N TYR A 108 4.17 1.64 -1.53
CA TYR A 108 3.95 0.23 -1.76
C TYR A 108 3.27 0.02 -3.12
N GLU A 109 3.51 -1.14 -3.72
CA GLU A 109 2.59 -1.71 -4.68
C GLU A 109 1.44 -2.36 -3.91
N TYR A 110 0.20 -2.21 -4.40
CA TYR A 110 -0.89 -3.10 -4.00
C TYR A 110 -1.38 -3.87 -5.22
N VAL A 111 -1.66 -5.16 -5.01
CA VAL A 111 -2.16 -6.08 -6.05
C VAL A 111 -3.41 -6.77 -5.51
N ILE A 112 -4.43 -6.90 -6.36
CA ILE A 112 -5.66 -7.63 -6.08
C ILE A 112 -5.59 -8.96 -6.81
N VAL A 113 -5.44 -10.05 -6.05
CA VAL A 113 -5.38 -11.42 -6.56
C VAL A 113 -6.45 -12.23 -5.85
N MET A 114 -7.35 -12.88 -6.61
CA MET A 114 -8.43 -13.71 -6.05
C MET A 114 -9.25 -13.01 -4.94
N ASN A 115 -9.65 -11.75 -5.18
CA ASN A 115 -10.37 -10.90 -4.21
C ASN A 115 -9.60 -10.61 -2.92
N ARG A 116 -8.28 -10.80 -2.90
CA ARG A 116 -7.42 -10.41 -1.79
C ARG A 116 -6.47 -9.32 -2.25
N GLN A 117 -6.39 -8.26 -1.45
CA GLN A 117 -5.38 -7.24 -1.61
C GLN A 117 -4.11 -7.67 -0.88
N THR A 118 -2.98 -7.59 -1.57
CA THR A 118 -1.64 -7.75 -1.00
C THR A 118 -0.84 -6.50 -1.26
N THR A 119 -0.01 -6.08 -0.31
CA THR A 119 0.89 -4.94 -0.46
C THR A 119 2.35 -5.37 -0.37
N LEU A 120 3.20 -4.74 -1.18
CA LEU A 120 4.64 -4.97 -1.21
C LEU A 120 5.36 -3.63 -1.23
N LYS A 121 6.36 -3.45 -0.36
CA LYS A 121 7.10 -2.20 -0.30
C LYS A 121 7.88 -2.00 -1.59
N LEU A 122 7.72 -0.83 -2.22
CA LEU A 122 8.49 -0.53 -3.41
C LEU A 122 9.95 -0.26 -3.04
N PRO A 123 10.90 -0.71 -3.87
CA PRO A 123 12.31 -0.43 -3.62
C PRO A 123 12.60 1.08 -3.67
N ALA A 124 13.64 1.52 -2.95
CA ALA A 124 13.95 2.94 -2.76
C ALA A 124 14.35 3.69 -4.06
N ASP A 125 14.70 2.95 -5.10
CA ASP A 125 15.01 3.50 -6.42
C ASP A 125 13.76 3.76 -7.27
N PHE A 126 12.57 3.29 -6.86
CA PHE A 126 11.31 3.63 -7.52
C PHE A 126 11.11 5.16 -7.52
N LYS A 127 10.82 5.71 -8.72
CA LYS A 127 10.60 7.15 -8.93
C LYS A 127 9.21 7.40 -9.46
N PHE A 128 8.59 8.45 -8.96
CA PHE A 128 7.29 8.95 -9.37
C PHE A 128 7.25 10.47 -9.22
N GLU A 129 6.30 11.10 -9.89
CA GLU A 129 6.00 12.53 -9.74
C GLU A 129 4.58 12.71 -9.20
N ILE A 130 4.38 13.68 -8.33
CA ILE A 130 3.05 14.13 -7.92
C ILE A 130 2.64 15.26 -8.85
N ARG A 131 1.48 15.14 -9.50
CA ARG A 131 0.92 16.18 -10.37
C ARG A 131 -0.46 16.60 -9.87
N ILE A 132 -0.67 17.91 -9.78
CA ILE A 132 -1.97 18.50 -9.44
C ILE A 132 -2.87 18.48 -10.68
N LYS A 133 -4.10 17.99 -10.52
CA LYS A 133 -5.17 18.04 -11.52
C LYS A 133 -5.58 19.51 -11.66
N LYS A 134 -5.44 20.06 -12.87
CA LYS A 134 -5.93 21.41 -13.18
C LYS A 134 -7.44 21.40 -13.39
#